data_AF-A0A3D2M9W5-F1
#
_entry.id   AF-A0A3D2M9W5-F1
#
_cell.length_a   1.000
_cell.length_b   1.000
_cell.length_c   1.000
_cell.angle_alpha   90.00
_cell.angle_beta   90.00
_cell.angle_gamma   90.00
#
_symmetry.space_group_name_H-M   'P 1'
#
loop_
_entity.id
_entity.type
_entity.pdbx_description
1 polymer ?
#
loop_
_entity_poly.entity_id
_entity_poly.type
_entity_poly.pdbx_seq_one_letter_code
_entity_poly.pdbx_strand_id
1 'polypeptide(L)'
;LERRYSASPNERFFTGAGMHRFGNFRREDDGRLPTMREALQESINLPFVRLMRDLVSYSTYQTSNGAELLKSDDNPERREYLRRFADREGSVFIQRFWKKYRGKTDAERIEALLDGMRPTPPRLAAVHRYLMPEADRATFDRFLQNNLPDVELSDKALDSLYTRYGPGAYSLPDQGYIARVHPLDLWLLGYLIKHPDAGISEVIDASKAERQEVYGWLFRSRHKSARDSRIRIMLEVEAFTDIHRRWQRLGYPFDHLVPSLATALGSSGDRPAALAELMGIIVNDGVRLPSVRIDSLHFAADTPYETRLGIKPDAGARVLHSEVAAALREALASVVEGGTARRLRGSFLQTDGEPLRVGGKTGTGDNRIQTIGAGGRLISSLALNRTATFVFFLGPNHFGTLTAYVPGRGADSFRFTSALPVQVLKGMAPILQPYLQIGAQTQCRPPAEPIKPTLTAGMASRS
;
A
#
# COMPACT_ATOMS: atom_id res chain seq x y z
N LEU A 1 19.93 -14.64 -10.32
CA LEU A 1 20.54 -14.30 -9.02
C LEU A 1 21.87 -13.56 -9.16
N GLU A 2 22.68 -13.85 -10.19
CA GLU A 2 24.01 -13.24 -10.36
C GLU A 2 24.03 -11.82 -10.96
N ARG A 3 22.87 -11.30 -11.39
CA ARG A 3 22.76 -9.91 -11.85
C ARG A 3 23.14 -8.96 -10.73
N ARG A 4 24.00 -7.99 -11.04
CA ARG A 4 24.49 -6.98 -10.10
C ARG A 4 23.71 -5.67 -10.21
N TYR A 5 23.52 -5.02 -9.07
CA TYR A 5 22.93 -3.69 -9.00
C TYR A 5 23.71 -2.83 -8.02
N SER A 6 23.86 -1.54 -8.32
CA SER A 6 24.52 -0.62 -7.40
C SER A 6 23.74 -0.53 -6.08
N ALA A 7 24.46 -0.49 -4.97
CA ALA A 7 23.92 -0.20 -3.66
C ALA A 7 23.92 1.31 -3.34
N SER A 8 24.36 2.18 -4.27
CA SER A 8 24.50 3.61 -4.01
C SER A 8 23.16 4.31 -3.74
N PRO A 9 23.08 5.15 -2.68
CA PRO A 9 21.89 5.96 -2.36
C PRO A 9 21.86 7.32 -3.10
N ASN A 10 22.85 7.61 -3.95
CA ASN A 10 22.98 8.92 -4.61
C ASN A 10 21.94 9.15 -5.73
N GLU A 11 21.37 8.07 -6.26
CA GLU A 11 20.33 8.13 -7.29
C GLU A 11 19.00 8.62 -6.69
N ARG A 12 18.30 9.48 -7.44
CA ARG A 12 16.93 9.88 -7.12
C ARG A 12 15.97 9.15 -8.04
N PHE A 13 14.85 8.68 -7.48
CA PHE A 13 13.86 7.89 -8.20
C PHE A 13 12.54 8.65 -8.23
N PHE A 14 12.01 8.93 -9.42
CA PHE A 14 10.63 9.42 -9.52
C PHE A 14 9.67 8.23 -9.49
N THR A 15 8.93 8.08 -8.39
CA THR A 15 8.07 6.94 -8.09
C THR A 15 7.05 7.31 -7.02
N GLY A 16 5.87 6.68 -7.00
CA GLY A 16 4.83 7.00 -6.01
C GLY A 16 4.32 8.44 -6.13
N ALA A 17 4.28 8.96 -7.36
CA ALA A 17 3.95 10.35 -7.68
C ALA A 17 4.91 11.43 -7.13
N GLY A 18 6.11 11.05 -6.65
CA GLY A 18 7.07 11.99 -6.08
C GLY A 18 8.53 11.62 -6.35
N MET A 19 9.44 12.48 -5.93
CA MET A 19 10.88 12.20 -5.96
C MET A 19 11.30 11.53 -4.65
N HIS A 20 11.79 10.30 -4.75
CA HIS A 20 12.23 9.49 -3.63
C HIS A 20 13.75 9.33 -3.62
N ARG A 21 14.32 9.23 -2.43
CA ARG A 21 15.67 8.68 -2.20
C ARG A 21 15.52 7.48 -1.27
N PHE A 22 16.28 6.44 -1.55
CA PHE A 22 16.31 5.23 -0.73
C PHE A 22 17.69 5.08 -0.10
N GLY A 23 17.74 4.45 1.06
CA GLY A 23 18.97 4.17 1.81
C GLY A 23 19.10 2.70 2.16
N ASN A 24 20.34 2.23 2.28
CA ASN A 24 20.61 0.93 2.88
C ASN A 24 20.45 1.02 4.40
N PHE A 25 20.25 -0.14 5.03
CA PHE A 25 20.24 -0.21 6.49
C PHE A 25 21.63 0.13 7.08
N ARG A 26 22.69 -0.29 6.39
CA ARG A 26 24.10 -0.05 6.71
C ARG A 26 24.72 0.87 5.67
N ARG A 27 25.37 1.95 6.11
CA ARG A 27 26.01 2.91 5.20
C ARG A 27 27.25 2.32 4.54
N GLU A 28 27.87 1.33 5.19
CA GLU A 28 29.02 0.60 4.68
C GLU A 28 28.70 -0.12 3.35
N ASP A 29 27.42 -0.40 3.10
CA ASP A 29 26.97 -1.02 1.86
C ASP A 29 26.84 -0.04 0.68
N ASP A 30 26.81 1.27 0.93
CA ASP A 30 26.47 2.28 -0.07
C ASP A 30 27.44 2.31 -1.28
N GLY A 31 28.68 1.85 -1.10
CA GLY A 31 29.68 1.78 -2.17
C GLY A 31 29.67 0.48 -2.98
N ARG A 32 28.83 -0.50 -2.64
CA ARG A 32 28.92 -1.87 -3.18
C ARG A 32 28.19 -2.04 -4.52
N LEU A 33 28.59 -3.06 -5.27
CA LEU A 33 27.93 -3.55 -6.48
C LEU A 33 27.57 -5.05 -6.34
N PRO A 34 26.70 -5.41 -5.38
CA PRO A 34 26.41 -6.81 -5.07
C PRO A 34 25.59 -7.49 -6.17
N THR A 35 25.68 -8.82 -6.25
CA THR A 35 24.67 -9.65 -6.93
C THR A 35 23.35 -9.62 -6.16
N MET A 36 22.24 -10.03 -6.78
CA MET A 36 20.97 -10.18 -6.06
C MET A 36 21.06 -11.23 -4.95
N ARG A 37 21.93 -12.23 -5.09
CA ARG A 37 22.19 -13.24 -4.06
C ARG A 37 22.85 -12.62 -2.82
N GLU A 38 23.93 -11.86 -3.02
CA GLU A 38 24.63 -11.13 -1.96
C GLU A 38 23.69 -10.12 -1.28
N ALA A 39 22.92 -9.38 -2.09
CA ALA A 39 21.94 -8.42 -1.57
C ALA A 39 20.85 -9.08 -0.72
N LEU A 40 20.37 -10.28 -1.09
CA LEU A 40 19.41 -11.04 -0.29
C LEU A 40 20.04 -11.55 1.01
N GLN A 41 21.23 -12.13 0.94
CA GLN A 41 21.97 -12.68 2.08
C GLN A 41 22.24 -11.62 3.14
N GLU A 42 22.76 -10.46 2.71
CA GLU A 42 23.19 -9.37 3.58
C GLU A 42 22.10 -8.32 3.83
N SER A 43 20.96 -8.43 3.15
CA SER A 43 19.82 -7.49 3.24
C SER A 43 20.16 -6.05 2.82
N ILE A 44 20.79 -5.93 1.64
CA ILE A 44 21.13 -4.65 1.02
C ILE A 44 19.91 -4.15 0.23
N ASN A 45 19.36 -3.00 0.60
CA ASN A 45 18.05 -2.52 0.12
C ASN A 45 18.07 -2.06 -1.34
N LEU A 46 19.06 -1.27 -1.72
CA LEU A 46 19.08 -0.53 -2.99
C LEU A 46 19.06 -1.43 -4.25
N PRO A 47 19.72 -2.61 -4.27
CA PRO A 47 19.54 -3.59 -5.33
C PRO A 47 18.08 -4.01 -5.57
N PHE A 48 17.27 -4.18 -4.52
CA PHE A 48 15.85 -4.55 -4.66
C PHE A 48 15.01 -3.40 -5.25
N VAL A 49 15.29 -2.16 -4.86
CA VAL A 49 14.64 -0.96 -5.43
C VAL A 49 14.90 -0.88 -6.94
N ARG A 50 16.15 -1.14 -7.36
CA ARG A 50 16.55 -1.13 -8.77
C ARG A 50 15.98 -2.31 -9.55
N LEU A 51 15.93 -3.50 -8.94
CA LEU A 51 15.22 -4.63 -9.52
C LEU A 51 13.72 -4.31 -9.71
N MET A 52 13.09 -3.68 -8.72
CA MET A 52 11.68 -3.28 -8.82
C MET A 52 11.45 -2.27 -9.95
N ARG A 53 12.39 -1.32 -10.16
CA ARG A 53 12.34 -0.42 -11.32
C ARG A 53 12.35 -1.20 -12.63
N ASP A 54 13.18 -2.23 -12.72
CA ASP A 54 13.27 -3.05 -13.93
C ASP A 54 11.99 -3.88 -14.14
N LEU A 55 11.38 -4.39 -13.06
CA LEU A 55 10.08 -5.08 -13.11
C LEU A 55 8.94 -4.14 -13.53
N VAL A 56 8.89 -2.92 -12.98
CA VAL A 56 7.92 -1.89 -13.37
C VAL A 56 8.10 -1.51 -14.83
N SER A 57 9.34 -1.35 -15.29
CA SER A 57 9.64 -1.04 -16.69
C SER A 57 9.18 -2.19 -17.59
N TYR A 58 9.52 -3.43 -17.26
CA TYR A 58 9.08 -4.63 -17.99
C TYR A 58 7.55 -4.70 -18.08
N SER A 59 6.85 -4.53 -16.96
CA SER A 59 5.39 -4.54 -16.93
C SER A 59 4.81 -3.43 -17.79
N THR A 60 5.35 -2.22 -17.73
CA THR A 60 4.88 -1.08 -18.52
C THR A 60 4.97 -1.36 -20.02
N TYR A 61 6.07 -1.95 -20.48
CA TYR A 61 6.27 -2.31 -21.89
C TYR A 61 5.39 -3.48 -22.36
N GLN A 62 4.92 -4.34 -21.46
CA GLN A 62 4.03 -5.46 -21.79
C GLN A 62 2.57 -5.02 -21.91
N THR A 63 2.12 -4.08 -21.07
CA THR A 63 0.70 -3.67 -21.01
C THR A 63 0.37 -2.47 -21.88
N SER A 64 1.37 -1.68 -22.26
CA SER A 64 1.16 -0.45 -23.02
C SER A 64 2.36 -0.19 -23.92
N ASN A 65 2.12 0.43 -25.09
CA ASN A 65 3.22 1.01 -25.86
C ASN A 65 3.62 2.36 -25.25
N GLY A 66 4.00 2.37 -23.96
CA GLY A 66 4.24 3.58 -23.17
C GLY A 66 5.31 4.50 -23.79
N ALA A 67 6.22 3.95 -24.59
CA ALA A 67 7.17 4.72 -25.38
C ALA A 67 6.49 5.56 -26.48
N GLU A 68 5.49 5.03 -27.19
CA GLU A 68 4.72 5.79 -28.18
C GLU A 68 3.80 6.82 -27.52
N LEU A 69 3.20 6.47 -26.38
CA LEU A 69 2.37 7.37 -25.59
C LEU A 69 3.12 8.63 -25.14
N LEU A 70 4.43 8.53 -24.89
CA LEU A 70 5.27 9.65 -24.46
C LEU A 70 5.92 10.43 -25.63
N LYS A 71 5.94 9.86 -26.85
CA LYS A 71 6.58 10.48 -28.04
C LYS A 71 5.70 11.57 -28.68
N SER A 72 4.45 11.25 -29.02
CA SER A 72 3.56 12.18 -29.75
C SER A 72 2.52 12.80 -28.84
N ASP A 73 2.39 14.13 -28.85
CA ASP A 73 1.35 14.83 -28.08
C ASP A 73 -0.07 14.63 -28.65
N ASP A 74 -0.19 14.28 -29.93
CA ASP A 74 -1.47 14.09 -30.61
C ASP A 74 -2.08 12.69 -30.41
N ASN A 75 -1.39 11.82 -29.66
CA ASN A 75 -1.92 10.48 -29.36
C ASN A 75 -3.20 10.60 -28.50
N PRO A 76 -4.36 10.11 -28.97
CA PRO A 76 -5.64 10.23 -28.26
C PRO A 76 -5.62 9.54 -26.89
N GLU A 77 -4.83 8.48 -26.71
CA GLU A 77 -4.69 7.77 -25.44
C GLU A 77 -4.12 8.66 -24.33
N ARG A 78 -3.26 9.64 -24.67
CA ARG A 78 -2.71 10.60 -23.68
C ARG A 78 -3.83 11.34 -22.98
N ARG A 79 -4.87 11.74 -23.71
CA ARG A 79 -6.02 12.44 -23.16
C ARG A 79 -6.75 11.58 -22.13
N GLU A 80 -6.90 10.29 -22.41
CA GLU A 80 -7.53 9.34 -21.49
C GLU A 80 -6.68 9.14 -20.22
N TYR A 81 -5.36 8.98 -20.36
CA TYR A 81 -4.46 8.88 -19.20
C TYR A 81 -4.51 10.13 -18.31
N LEU A 82 -4.55 11.32 -18.90
CA LEU A 82 -4.67 12.58 -18.15
C LEU A 82 -6.03 12.71 -17.47
N ARG A 83 -7.12 12.26 -18.12
CA ARG A 83 -8.47 12.23 -17.55
C ARG A 83 -8.54 11.29 -16.33
N ARG A 84 -7.96 10.09 -16.45
CA ARG A 84 -7.84 9.12 -15.34
C ARG A 84 -6.96 9.66 -14.21
N PHE A 85 -5.87 10.34 -14.54
CA PHE A 85 -5.03 11.00 -13.55
C PHE A 85 -5.81 12.06 -12.76
N ALA A 86 -6.50 12.96 -13.46
CA ALA A 86 -7.32 14.01 -12.84
C ALA A 86 -8.41 13.42 -11.92
N ASP A 87 -9.06 12.35 -12.36
CA ASP A 87 -10.09 11.67 -11.57
C ASP A 87 -9.51 11.02 -10.31
N ARG A 88 -8.39 10.30 -10.44
CA ARG A 88 -7.71 9.64 -9.33
C ARG A 88 -7.17 10.64 -8.32
N GLU A 89 -6.41 11.65 -8.76
CA GLU A 89 -5.81 12.65 -7.87
C GLU A 89 -6.89 13.53 -7.24
N GLY A 90 -7.87 13.98 -8.03
CA GLY A 90 -8.99 14.75 -7.51
C GLY A 90 -9.79 13.98 -6.45
N SER A 91 -10.00 12.67 -6.62
CA SER A 91 -10.70 11.84 -5.63
C SER A 91 -9.94 11.76 -4.31
N VAL A 92 -8.62 11.69 -4.35
CA VAL A 92 -7.77 11.73 -3.15
C VAL A 92 -7.92 13.06 -2.40
N PHE A 93 -7.94 14.18 -3.13
CA PHE A 93 -8.19 15.49 -2.53
C PHE A 93 -9.59 15.59 -1.91
N ILE A 94 -10.63 15.17 -2.63
CA ILE A 94 -12.00 15.13 -2.13
C ILE A 94 -12.11 14.31 -0.85
N GLN A 95 -11.53 13.10 -0.80
CA GLN A 95 -11.54 12.27 0.41
C GLN A 95 -10.83 12.95 1.59
N ARG A 96 -9.72 13.66 1.33
CA ARG A 96 -9.00 14.42 2.36
C ARG A 96 -9.85 15.56 2.91
N PHE A 97 -10.48 16.35 2.04
CA PHE A 97 -11.33 17.46 2.46
C PHE A 97 -12.63 16.98 3.11
N TRP A 98 -13.20 15.87 2.68
CA TRP A 98 -14.37 15.28 3.32
C TRP A 98 -14.07 14.89 4.77
N LYS A 99 -12.89 14.32 5.04
CA LYS A 99 -12.45 14.05 6.44
C LYS A 99 -12.29 15.33 7.27
N LYS A 100 -11.95 16.47 6.65
CA LYS A 100 -11.87 17.78 7.32
C LYS A 100 -13.24 18.30 7.77
N TYR A 101 -14.32 17.95 7.06
CA TYR A 101 -15.68 18.49 7.27
C TYR A 101 -16.71 17.51 7.85
N ARG A 102 -16.49 16.20 7.76
CA ARG A 102 -17.41 15.19 8.28
C ARG A 102 -17.69 15.41 9.77
N GLY A 103 -18.97 15.44 10.14
CA GLY A 103 -19.42 15.60 11.53
C GLY A 103 -19.44 17.05 12.03
N LYS A 104 -19.11 18.03 11.18
CA LYS A 104 -19.23 19.46 11.47
C LYS A 104 -20.53 20.03 10.90
N THR A 105 -21.07 21.03 11.58
CA THR A 105 -22.13 21.93 11.11
C THR A 105 -21.63 22.87 10.00
N ASP A 106 -22.52 23.49 9.24
CA ASP A 106 -22.12 24.36 8.13
C ASP A 106 -21.28 25.57 8.60
N ALA A 107 -21.60 26.13 9.76
CA ALA A 107 -20.80 27.20 10.37
C ALA A 107 -19.37 26.75 10.67
N GLU A 108 -19.21 25.61 11.35
CA GLU A 108 -17.90 25.03 11.68
C GLU A 108 -17.10 24.62 10.42
N ARG A 109 -17.78 24.23 9.35
CA ARG A 109 -17.12 23.91 8.07
C ARG A 109 -16.58 25.16 7.38
N ILE A 110 -17.36 26.25 7.36
CA ILE A 110 -16.92 27.55 6.84
C ILE A 110 -15.74 28.06 7.66
N GLU A 111 -15.84 28.06 8.99
CA GLU A 111 -14.74 28.45 9.89
C GLU A 111 -13.47 27.64 9.61
N ALA A 112 -13.59 26.31 9.50
CA ALA A 112 -12.44 25.45 9.18
C ALA A 112 -11.82 25.69 7.80
N LEU A 113 -12.56 26.25 6.84
CA LEU A 113 -12.00 26.72 5.57
C LEU A 113 -11.23 28.04 5.78
N LEU A 114 -11.83 28.98 6.50
CA LEU A 114 -11.28 30.31 6.76
C LEU A 114 -10.00 30.26 7.60
N ASP A 115 -9.92 29.41 8.62
CA ASP A 115 -8.72 29.17 9.43
C ASP A 115 -7.52 28.72 8.60
N GLY A 116 -7.78 28.05 7.48
CA GLY A 116 -6.76 27.54 6.57
C GLY A 116 -6.22 28.58 5.58
N MET A 117 -6.76 29.80 5.57
CA MET A 117 -6.40 30.84 4.61
C MET A 117 -6.13 32.18 5.26
N ARG A 118 -5.28 32.99 4.63
CA ARG A 118 -5.09 34.38 5.06
C ARG A 118 -6.26 35.23 4.52
N PRO A 119 -7.08 35.84 5.39
CA PRO A 119 -8.25 36.61 4.96
C PRO A 119 -7.82 37.92 4.29
N THR A 120 -8.46 38.23 3.16
CA THR A 120 -8.40 39.54 2.50
C THR A 120 -9.77 39.81 1.86
N PRO A 121 -10.17 41.07 1.60
CA PRO A 121 -11.48 41.36 1.04
C PRO A 121 -11.79 40.60 -0.26
N PRO A 122 -10.89 40.54 -1.27
CA PRO A 122 -11.13 39.76 -2.48
C PRO A 122 -11.31 38.25 -2.25
N ARG A 123 -10.55 37.69 -1.29
CA ARG A 123 -10.57 36.25 -1.01
C ARG A 123 -11.84 35.84 -0.31
N LEU A 124 -12.22 36.58 0.73
CA LEU A 124 -13.45 36.33 1.47
C LEU A 124 -14.68 36.60 0.60
N ALA A 125 -14.62 37.61 -0.27
CA ALA A 125 -15.70 37.85 -1.21
C ALA A 125 -15.91 36.70 -2.18
N ALA A 126 -14.82 36.16 -2.77
CA ALA A 126 -14.88 34.99 -3.64
C ALA A 126 -15.44 33.75 -2.93
N VAL A 127 -15.00 33.47 -1.70
CA VAL A 127 -15.50 32.34 -0.89
C VAL A 127 -16.99 32.52 -0.59
N HIS A 128 -17.39 33.67 -0.04
CA HIS A 128 -18.78 33.91 0.34
C HIS A 128 -19.71 33.85 -0.86
N ARG A 129 -19.41 34.57 -1.95
CA ARG A 129 -20.28 34.59 -3.12
C ARG A 129 -20.36 33.24 -3.84
N TYR A 130 -19.37 32.37 -3.67
CA TYR A 130 -19.43 30.99 -4.16
C TYR A 130 -20.30 30.08 -3.26
N LEU A 131 -20.10 30.13 -1.94
CA LEU A 131 -20.80 29.26 -0.98
C LEU A 131 -22.25 29.68 -0.73
N MET A 132 -22.52 30.99 -0.81
CA MET A 132 -23.82 31.60 -0.54
C MET A 132 -24.24 32.50 -1.73
N PRO A 133 -24.51 31.90 -2.92
CA PRO A 133 -24.79 32.68 -4.12
C PRO A 133 -26.04 33.56 -4.01
N GLU A 134 -27.04 33.10 -3.23
CA GLU A 134 -28.32 33.78 -3.00
C GLU A 134 -28.29 34.77 -1.83
N ALA A 135 -27.20 34.87 -1.08
CA ALA A 135 -27.11 35.81 0.04
C ALA A 135 -27.14 37.26 -0.47
N ASP A 136 -27.94 38.08 0.21
CA ASP A 136 -28.10 39.50 -0.11
C ASP A 136 -26.85 40.33 0.27
N ARG A 137 -26.86 41.58 -0.18
CA ARG A 137 -25.77 42.54 0.07
C ARG A 137 -25.51 42.74 1.56
N ALA A 138 -26.56 42.84 2.39
CA ALA A 138 -26.43 43.07 3.81
C ALA A 138 -25.79 41.88 4.55
N THR A 139 -26.10 40.64 4.14
CA THR A 139 -25.47 39.43 4.70
C THR A 139 -24.00 39.32 4.31
N PHE A 140 -23.67 39.65 3.06
CA PHE A 140 -22.28 39.71 2.59
C PHE A 140 -21.44 40.72 3.37
N ASP A 141 -21.99 41.91 3.66
CA ASP A 141 -21.29 42.95 4.40
C ASP A 141 -20.97 42.52 5.82
N ARG A 142 -21.96 41.95 6.53
CA ARG A 142 -21.76 41.38 7.87
C ARG A 142 -20.70 40.29 7.87
N PHE A 143 -20.70 39.42 6.85
CA PHE A 143 -19.68 38.38 6.72
C PHE A 143 -18.28 38.97 6.58
N LEU A 144 -18.09 39.97 5.72
CA LEU A 144 -16.78 40.62 5.57
C LEU A 144 -16.33 41.34 6.83
N GLN A 145 -17.22 42.09 7.49
CA GLN A 145 -16.92 42.81 8.74
C GLN A 145 -16.52 41.85 9.86
N ASN A 146 -17.25 40.74 10.03
CA ASN A 146 -16.96 39.75 11.08
C ASN A 146 -15.60 39.05 10.86
N ASN A 147 -15.18 38.88 9.61
CA ASN A 147 -13.95 38.15 9.26
C ASN A 147 -12.75 39.09 8.94
N LEU A 148 -12.98 40.40 8.93
CA LEU A 148 -11.96 41.44 8.74
C LEU A 148 -12.21 42.62 9.70
N PRO A 149 -12.18 42.40 11.03
CA PRO A 149 -12.52 43.43 12.00
C PRO A 149 -11.61 44.67 11.92
N ASP A 150 -10.38 44.50 11.43
CA ASP A 150 -9.37 45.57 11.33
C ASP A 150 -9.35 46.26 9.95
N VAL A 151 -10.29 45.96 9.04
CA VAL A 151 -10.32 46.52 7.68
C VAL A 151 -11.59 47.34 7.46
N GLU A 152 -11.43 48.66 7.35
CA GLU A 152 -12.52 49.54 6.94
C GLU A 152 -12.72 49.47 5.42
N LEU A 153 -13.94 49.09 4.99
CA LEU A 153 -14.35 49.04 3.60
C LEU A 153 -15.47 50.06 3.35
N SER A 154 -15.29 50.94 2.37
CA SER A 154 -16.36 51.83 1.93
C SER A 154 -17.49 51.08 1.23
N ASP A 155 -18.71 51.61 1.24
CA ASP A 155 -19.87 51.03 0.54
C ASP A 155 -19.57 50.74 -0.93
N LYS A 156 -18.87 51.65 -1.62
CA LYS A 156 -18.44 51.48 -3.01
C LYS A 156 -17.49 50.29 -3.20
N ALA A 157 -16.59 50.05 -2.25
CA ALA A 157 -15.70 48.90 -2.28
C ALA A 157 -16.47 47.59 -2.06
N LEU A 158 -17.45 47.58 -1.14
CA LEU A 158 -18.31 46.44 -0.90
C LEU A 158 -19.19 46.11 -2.11
N ASP A 159 -19.78 47.11 -2.78
CA ASP A 159 -20.55 46.92 -4.03
C ASP A 159 -19.70 46.30 -5.13
N SER A 160 -18.48 46.81 -5.27
CA SER A 160 -17.52 46.32 -6.25
C SER A 160 -17.17 44.86 -6.00
N LEU A 161 -16.90 44.47 -4.75
CA LEU A 161 -16.61 43.09 -4.37
C LEU A 161 -17.85 42.18 -4.58
N TYR A 162 -19.03 42.60 -4.13
CA TYR A 162 -20.27 41.85 -4.25
C TYR A 162 -20.63 41.55 -5.71
N THR A 163 -20.49 42.56 -6.58
CA THR A 163 -20.79 42.44 -8.01
C THR A 163 -19.71 41.64 -8.75
N ARG A 164 -18.42 41.95 -8.51
CA ARG A 164 -17.29 41.32 -9.22
C ARG A 164 -17.22 39.82 -8.98
N TYR A 165 -17.48 39.38 -7.75
CA TYR A 165 -17.40 37.97 -7.37
C TYR A 165 -18.76 37.26 -7.43
N GLY A 166 -19.75 37.82 -8.12
CA GLY A 166 -21.09 37.23 -8.23
C GLY A 166 -21.11 35.77 -8.77
N PRO A 167 -22.23 35.06 -8.58
CA PRO A 167 -22.37 33.67 -9.02
C PRO A 167 -22.08 33.52 -10.51
N GLY A 168 -21.27 32.53 -10.88
CA GLY A 168 -20.89 32.27 -12.28
C GLY A 168 -19.85 33.22 -12.88
N ALA A 169 -19.36 34.23 -12.13
CA ALA A 169 -18.35 35.17 -12.64
C ALA A 169 -16.99 34.53 -12.93
N TYR A 170 -16.67 33.43 -12.24
CA TYR A 170 -15.39 32.74 -12.35
C TYR A 170 -15.60 31.21 -12.38
N SER A 171 -14.74 30.52 -13.12
CA SER A 171 -14.66 29.06 -13.11
C SER A 171 -14.22 28.54 -11.73
N LEU A 172 -14.46 27.27 -11.42
CA LEU A 172 -14.04 26.71 -10.13
C LEU A 172 -12.51 26.81 -9.90
N PRO A 173 -11.63 26.52 -10.88
CA PRO A 173 -10.19 26.77 -10.75
C PRO A 173 -9.85 28.22 -10.42
N ASP A 174 -10.48 29.18 -11.09
CA ASP A 174 -10.23 30.61 -10.90
C ASP A 174 -10.69 31.07 -9.51
N GLN A 175 -11.84 30.58 -9.05
CA GLN A 175 -12.34 30.83 -7.69
C GLN A 175 -11.33 30.35 -6.64
N GLY A 176 -10.83 29.12 -6.77
CA GLY A 176 -9.80 28.61 -5.86
C GLY A 176 -8.51 29.43 -5.92
N TYR A 177 -8.09 29.88 -7.11
CA TYR A 177 -6.92 30.75 -7.25
C TYR A 177 -7.09 32.10 -6.56
N ILE A 178 -8.24 32.76 -6.75
CA ILE A 178 -8.57 34.05 -6.12
C ILE A 178 -8.59 33.89 -4.60
N ALA A 179 -9.35 32.91 -4.10
CA ALA A 179 -9.49 32.61 -2.68
C ALA A 179 -8.20 32.07 -2.04
N ARG A 180 -7.24 31.59 -2.83
CA ARG A 180 -6.03 30.88 -2.38
C ARG A 180 -6.34 29.61 -1.58
N VAL A 181 -7.39 28.91 -1.98
CA VAL A 181 -7.79 27.59 -1.44
C VAL A 181 -7.81 26.57 -2.57
N HIS A 182 -7.77 25.28 -2.24
CA HIS A 182 -7.88 24.25 -3.27
C HIS A 182 -9.29 24.29 -3.88
N PRO A 183 -9.44 24.33 -5.23
CA PRO A 183 -10.76 24.43 -5.87
C PRO A 183 -11.74 23.32 -5.44
N LEU A 184 -11.29 22.06 -5.33
CA LEU A 184 -12.11 20.95 -4.83
C LEU A 184 -12.48 21.06 -3.34
N ASP A 185 -11.73 21.80 -2.51
CA ASP A 185 -12.09 22.06 -1.11
C ASP A 185 -13.29 23.03 -1.08
N LEU A 186 -13.23 24.08 -1.89
CA LEU A 186 -14.30 25.07 -2.05
C LEU A 186 -15.58 24.44 -2.63
N TRP A 187 -15.46 23.65 -3.71
CA TRP A 187 -16.60 22.93 -4.28
C TRP A 187 -17.24 21.97 -3.27
N LEU A 188 -16.43 21.19 -2.54
CA LEU A 188 -16.94 20.22 -1.58
C LEU A 188 -17.72 20.92 -0.47
N LEU A 189 -17.23 22.03 0.03
CA LEU A 189 -17.94 22.79 1.05
C LEU A 189 -19.28 23.31 0.54
N GLY A 190 -19.31 23.90 -0.67
CA GLY A 190 -20.56 24.34 -1.29
C GLY A 190 -21.56 23.20 -1.52
N TYR A 191 -21.06 22.02 -1.89
CA TYR A 191 -21.88 20.82 -2.05
C TYR A 191 -22.46 20.34 -0.73
N LEU A 192 -21.65 20.26 0.34
CA LEU A 192 -22.09 19.80 1.66
C LEU A 192 -23.06 20.76 2.35
N ILE A 193 -23.02 22.06 2.05
CA ILE A 193 -24.03 23.02 2.55
C ILE A 193 -25.40 22.74 1.92
N LYS A 194 -25.43 22.38 0.62
CA LYS A 194 -26.68 22.05 -0.09
C LYS A 194 -27.17 20.63 0.21
N HIS A 195 -26.24 19.73 0.53
CA HIS A 195 -26.48 18.31 0.78
C HIS A 195 -25.82 17.90 2.12
N PRO A 196 -26.40 18.31 3.27
CA PRO A 196 -25.77 18.14 4.58
C PRO A 196 -25.50 16.68 4.96
N ASP A 197 -26.34 15.76 4.47
CA ASP A 197 -26.29 14.32 4.76
C ASP A 197 -25.49 13.52 3.72
N ALA A 198 -24.86 14.18 2.74
CA ALA A 198 -24.19 13.49 1.64
C ALA A 198 -23.05 12.58 2.12
N GLY A 199 -23.12 11.32 1.70
CA GLY A 199 -22.08 10.33 1.95
C GLY A 199 -20.85 10.54 1.06
N ILE A 200 -19.71 9.94 1.44
CA ILE A 200 -18.49 10.05 0.63
C ILE A 200 -18.65 9.49 -0.79
N SER A 201 -19.44 8.42 -0.97
CA SER A 201 -19.66 7.84 -2.31
C SER A 201 -20.38 8.84 -3.22
N GLU A 202 -21.47 9.42 -2.73
CA GLU A 202 -22.24 10.44 -3.45
C GLU A 202 -21.37 11.65 -3.79
N VAL A 203 -20.58 12.15 -2.84
CA VAL A 203 -19.65 13.25 -3.07
C VAL A 203 -18.62 12.93 -4.16
N ILE A 204 -18.08 11.70 -4.18
CA ILE A 204 -17.13 11.25 -5.21
C ILE A 204 -17.81 11.13 -6.57
N ASP A 205 -19.05 10.67 -6.64
CA ASP A 205 -19.77 10.58 -7.90
C ASP A 205 -20.15 11.98 -8.43
N ALA A 206 -20.64 12.86 -7.55
CA ALA A 206 -21.02 14.23 -7.86
C ALA A 206 -19.85 15.10 -8.33
N SER A 207 -18.65 14.94 -7.75
CA SER A 207 -17.47 15.76 -8.10
C SER A 207 -16.78 15.37 -9.42
N LYS A 208 -17.33 14.42 -10.19
CA LYS A 208 -16.64 13.88 -11.38
C LYS A 208 -16.30 14.96 -12.40
N ALA A 209 -17.23 15.89 -12.68
CA ALA A 209 -17.01 16.95 -13.66
C ALA A 209 -16.00 17.98 -13.15
N GLU A 210 -16.09 18.32 -11.87
CA GLU A 210 -15.27 19.33 -11.20
C GLU A 210 -13.83 18.85 -11.02
N ARG A 211 -13.63 17.56 -10.76
CA ARG A 211 -12.29 16.96 -10.85
C ARG A 211 -11.69 17.14 -12.24
N GLN A 212 -12.46 17.00 -13.32
CA GLN A 212 -11.92 17.23 -14.66
C GLN A 212 -11.65 18.72 -14.92
N GLU A 213 -12.53 19.61 -14.47
CA GLU A 213 -12.39 21.06 -14.63
C GLU A 213 -11.16 21.62 -13.90
N VAL A 214 -10.93 21.21 -12.65
CA VAL A 214 -9.78 21.63 -11.82
C VAL A 214 -8.44 21.28 -12.48
N TYR A 215 -8.42 20.17 -13.21
CA TYR A 215 -7.26 19.74 -13.98
C TYR A 215 -7.33 20.14 -15.46
N GLY A 216 -8.26 21.02 -15.85
CA GLY A 216 -8.41 21.52 -17.23
C GLY A 216 -7.12 22.08 -17.83
N TRP A 217 -6.24 22.62 -16.99
CA TRP A 217 -4.90 23.06 -17.37
C TRP A 217 -4.04 21.95 -17.99
N LEU A 218 -4.23 20.68 -17.63
CA LEU A 218 -3.53 19.54 -18.23
C LEU A 218 -3.80 19.44 -19.73
N PHE A 219 -5.00 19.82 -20.19
CA PHE A 219 -5.40 19.75 -21.58
C PHE A 219 -5.05 21.02 -22.38
N ARG A 220 -4.83 22.14 -21.69
CA ARG A 220 -4.51 23.45 -22.30
C ARG A 220 -3.03 23.83 -22.24
N SER A 221 -2.28 23.21 -21.34
CA SER A 221 -0.88 23.57 -21.07
C SER A 221 0.01 23.36 -22.29
N ARG A 222 1.02 24.22 -22.48
CA ARG A 222 2.11 23.99 -23.46
C ARG A 222 3.24 23.15 -22.86
N HIS A 223 3.23 22.92 -21.55
CA HIS A 223 4.30 22.24 -20.82
C HIS A 223 4.18 20.71 -20.91
N LYS A 224 4.70 20.14 -21.99
CA LYS A 224 4.73 18.69 -22.24
C LYS A 224 5.30 17.89 -21.06
N SER A 225 6.37 18.38 -20.43
CA SER A 225 7.01 17.71 -19.29
C SER A 225 6.07 17.51 -18.08
N ALA A 226 5.19 18.49 -17.81
CA ALA A 226 4.22 18.38 -16.73
C ALA A 226 3.21 17.27 -17.03
N ARG A 227 2.65 17.22 -18.25
CA ARG A 227 1.72 16.15 -18.69
C ARG A 227 2.39 14.78 -18.69
N ASP A 228 3.58 14.67 -19.25
CA ASP A 228 4.33 13.41 -19.32
C ASP A 228 4.60 12.83 -17.93
N SER A 229 4.88 13.68 -16.95
CA SER A 229 5.04 13.23 -15.55
C SER A 229 3.75 12.60 -15.00
N ARG A 230 2.57 13.13 -15.32
CA ARG A 230 1.27 12.58 -14.87
C ARG A 230 0.95 11.27 -15.57
N ILE A 231 1.25 11.19 -16.86
CA ILE A 231 1.13 9.96 -17.64
C ILE A 231 2.05 8.88 -17.05
N ARG A 232 3.31 9.21 -16.73
CA ARG A 232 4.24 8.26 -16.07
C ARG A 232 3.73 7.74 -14.73
N ILE A 233 3.05 8.59 -13.93
CA ILE A 233 2.41 8.16 -12.67
C ILE A 233 1.35 7.10 -12.97
N MET A 234 0.51 7.32 -13.97
CA MET A 234 -0.55 6.37 -14.31
C MET A 234 0.01 5.06 -14.89
N LEU A 235 1.06 5.13 -15.71
CA LEU A 235 1.77 3.94 -16.19
C LEU A 235 2.38 3.13 -15.03
N GLU A 236 2.94 3.80 -14.01
CA GLU A 236 3.42 3.14 -12.80
C GLU A 236 2.26 2.44 -12.05
N VAL A 237 1.11 3.10 -11.90
CA VAL A 237 -0.09 2.49 -11.28
C VAL A 237 -0.55 1.23 -12.02
N GLU A 238 -0.57 1.27 -13.36
CA GLU A 238 -0.93 0.11 -14.18
C GLU A 238 0.10 -1.02 -14.06
N ALA A 239 1.39 -0.69 -14.06
CA ALA A 239 2.46 -1.67 -13.86
C ALA A 239 2.34 -2.38 -12.50
N PHE A 240 2.04 -1.64 -11.43
CA PHE A 240 1.81 -2.24 -10.12
C PHE A 240 0.51 -3.06 -10.06
N THR A 241 -0.47 -2.79 -10.92
CA THR A 241 -1.66 -3.63 -11.06
C THR A 241 -1.31 -5.00 -11.67
N ASP A 242 -0.44 -5.06 -12.68
CA ASP A 242 0.05 -6.34 -13.21
C ASP A 242 0.91 -7.10 -12.17
N ILE A 243 1.86 -6.41 -11.54
CA ILE A 243 2.73 -7.00 -10.51
C ILE A 243 1.88 -7.56 -9.35
N HIS A 244 0.85 -6.82 -8.93
CA HIS A 244 -0.08 -7.26 -7.89
C HIS A 244 -0.81 -8.55 -8.27
N ARG A 245 -1.34 -8.68 -9.49
CA ARG A 245 -1.96 -9.94 -9.95
C ARG A 245 -1.00 -11.12 -9.88
N ARG A 246 0.28 -10.91 -10.17
CA ARG A 246 1.31 -11.96 -10.04
C ARG A 246 1.54 -12.34 -8.58
N TRP A 247 1.55 -11.37 -7.67
CA TRP A 247 1.70 -11.63 -6.23
C TRP A 247 0.47 -12.33 -5.64
N GLN A 248 -0.74 -12.01 -6.09
CA GLN A 248 -1.96 -12.71 -5.65
C GLN A 248 -1.91 -14.21 -5.94
N ARG A 249 -1.30 -14.63 -7.07
CA ARG A 249 -1.08 -16.06 -7.38
C ARG A 249 -0.21 -16.76 -6.33
N LEU A 250 0.64 -16.02 -5.62
CA LEU A 250 1.50 -16.53 -4.55
C LEU A 250 0.82 -16.50 -3.16
N GLY A 251 -0.47 -16.15 -3.07
CA GLY A 251 -1.24 -16.14 -1.82
C GLY A 251 -1.30 -14.77 -1.12
N TYR A 252 -0.74 -13.71 -1.72
CA TYR A 252 -0.82 -12.37 -1.14
C TYR A 252 -2.26 -11.80 -1.16
N PRO A 253 -2.80 -11.36 0.00
CA PRO A 253 -4.22 -11.07 0.16
C PRO A 253 -4.59 -9.60 -0.06
N PHE A 254 -3.71 -8.78 -0.64
CA PHE A 254 -3.99 -7.35 -0.81
C PHE A 254 -4.99 -7.13 -1.95
N ASP A 255 -5.77 -6.06 -1.84
CA ASP A 255 -6.62 -5.58 -2.93
C ASP A 255 -5.80 -4.80 -3.98
N HIS A 256 -4.67 -4.23 -3.57
CA HIS A 256 -3.73 -3.50 -4.43
C HIS A 256 -2.34 -3.43 -3.79
N LEU A 257 -1.32 -3.18 -4.60
CA LEU A 257 0.00 -2.76 -4.13
C LEU A 257 0.11 -1.23 -4.13
N VAL A 258 0.93 -0.69 -3.23
CA VAL A 258 1.34 0.72 -3.28
C VAL A 258 2.17 0.91 -4.55
N PRO A 259 1.76 1.81 -5.47
CA PRO A 259 2.42 1.99 -6.75
C PRO A 259 3.69 2.82 -6.58
N SER A 260 4.71 2.22 -5.97
CA SER A 260 6.01 2.82 -5.71
C SER A 260 7.10 1.76 -5.64
N LEU A 261 8.32 2.11 -6.06
CA LEU A 261 9.51 1.27 -5.87
C LEU A 261 9.78 0.94 -4.40
N ALA A 262 9.24 1.73 -3.46
CA ALA A 262 9.26 1.42 -2.03
C ALA A 262 8.60 0.08 -1.68
N THR A 263 7.74 -0.46 -2.54
CA THR A 263 7.14 -1.80 -2.39
C THR A 263 8.20 -2.89 -2.32
N ALA A 264 9.36 -2.69 -2.96
CA ALA A 264 10.52 -3.58 -2.84
C ALA A 264 11.04 -3.72 -1.39
N LEU A 265 10.70 -2.77 -0.53
CA LEU A 265 11.11 -2.69 0.88
C LEU A 265 9.92 -2.89 1.83
N GLY A 266 8.79 -3.39 1.34
CA GLY A 266 7.63 -3.74 2.17
C GLY A 266 6.64 -2.60 2.45
N SER A 267 6.64 -1.51 1.67
CA SER A 267 5.70 -0.39 1.89
C SER A 267 4.22 -0.74 1.66
N SER A 268 3.93 -1.83 0.94
CA SER A 268 2.55 -2.32 0.73
C SER A 268 1.99 -3.09 1.95
N GLY A 269 2.81 -3.34 2.97
CA GLY A 269 2.45 -4.17 4.12
C GLY A 269 2.41 -5.66 3.79
N ASP A 270 2.28 -6.50 4.82
CA ASP A 270 2.03 -7.94 4.65
C ASP A 270 1.32 -8.55 5.85
N ARG A 271 0.64 -9.68 5.62
CA ARG A 271 0.08 -10.52 6.67
C ARG A 271 1.07 -11.65 6.97
N PRO A 272 1.43 -11.89 8.24
CA PRO A 272 2.33 -12.99 8.60
C PRO A 272 1.94 -14.34 7.96
N ALA A 273 0.65 -14.65 7.89
CA ALA A 273 0.16 -15.88 7.25
C ALA A 273 0.55 -16.02 5.77
N ALA A 274 0.51 -14.93 4.98
CA ALA A 274 0.87 -14.96 3.56
C ALA A 274 2.38 -15.17 3.36
N LEU A 275 3.22 -14.60 4.24
CA LEU A 275 4.66 -14.88 4.26
C LEU A 275 4.97 -16.35 4.54
N ALA A 276 4.24 -16.96 5.49
CA ALA A 276 4.39 -18.38 5.78
C ALA A 276 3.93 -19.24 4.59
N GLU A 277 2.81 -18.89 3.95
CA GLU A 277 2.32 -19.58 2.75
C GLU A 277 3.34 -19.51 1.61
N LEU A 278 4.00 -18.36 1.39
CA LEU A 278 5.08 -18.23 0.42
C LEU A 278 6.25 -19.19 0.71
N MET A 279 6.65 -19.36 1.98
CA MET A 279 7.66 -20.36 2.33
C MET A 279 7.19 -21.78 2.02
N GLY A 280 5.92 -22.09 2.31
CA GLY A 280 5.32 -23.36 1.94
C GLY A 280 5.41 -23.63 0.44
N ILE A 281 5.08 -22.64 -0.39
CA ILE A 281 5.23 -22.70 -1.85
C ILE A 281 6.68 -22.99 -2.24
N ILE A 282 7.65 -22.28 -1.67
CA ILE A 282 9.08 -22.43 -2.01
C ILE A 282 9.60 -23.81 -1.61
N VAL A 283 9.26 -24.28 -0.41
CA VAL A 283 9.68 -25.59 0.10
C VAL A 283 9.03 -26.72 -0.70
N ASN A 284 7.77 -26.54 -1.09
CA ASN A 284 7.00 -27.48 -1.91
C ASN A 284 7.22 -27.30 -3.42
N ASP A 285 8.47 -27.03 -3.83
CA ASP A 285 8.89 -26.97 -5.24
C ASP A 285 8.07 -26.01 -6.12
N GLY A 286 7.53 -24.93 -5.55
CA GLY A 286 6.72 -23.95 -6.27
C GLY A 286 5.24 -24.30 -6.40
N VAL A 287 4.78 -25.37 -5.74
CA VAL A 287 3.37 -25.77 -5.69
C VAL A 287 2.68 -25.21 -4.46
N ARG A 288 1.64 -24.42 -4.68
CA ARG A 288 0.76 -23.88 -3.64
C ARG A 288 -0.28 -24.92 -3.26
N LEU A 289 -0.26 -25.35 -2.00
CA LEU A 289 -1.24 -26.25 -1.41
C LEU A 289 -2.31 -25.46 -0.63
N PRO A 290 -3.54 -25.99 -0.51
CA PRO A 290 -4.55 -25.39 0.36
C PRO A 290 -4.08 -25.37 1.81
N SER A 291 -4.27 -24.25 2.50
CA SER A 291 -4.01 -24.14 3.93
C SER A 291 -5.16 -24.76 4.72
N VAL A 292 -4.91 -25.92 5.31
CA VAL A 292 -5.89 -26.71 6.07
C VAL A 292 -5.54 -26.68 7.56
N ARG A 293 -6.53 -26.35 8.41
CA ARG A 293 -6.40 -26.45 9.88
C ARG A 293 -7.17 -27.63 10.47
N ILE A 294 -8.22 -28.05 9.79
CA ILE A 294 -9.11 -29.16 10.19
C ILE A 294 -9.21 -30.05 8.97
N ASP A 295 -8.74 -31.29 9.07
CA ASP A 295 -8.73 -32.26 7.96
C ASP A 295 -10.09 -32.96 7.77
N SER A 296 -10.80 -33.16 8.88
CA SER A 296 -12.05 -33.89 8.95
C SER A 296 -12.89 -33.47 10.16
N LEU A 297 -14.20 -33.66 10.04
CA LEU A 297 -15.18 -33.50 11.11
C LEU A 297 -16.07 -34.75 11.12
N HIS A 298 -16.24 -35.35 12.30
CA HIS A 298 -17.07 -36.53 12.50
C HIS A 298 -18.19 -36.19 13.49
N PHE A 299 -19.43 -36.22 13.01
CA PHE A 299 -20.63 -35.90 13.77
C PHE A 299 -21.45 -37.15 14.05
N ALA A 300 -22.10 -37.16 15.21
CA ALA A 300 -23.11 -38.16 15.60
C ALA A 300 -22.65 -39.61 15.40
N ALA A 301 -21.41 -39.89 15.81
CA ALA A 301 -20.82 -41.22 15.75
C ALA A 301 -21.74 -42.28 16.38
N ASP A 302 -21.83 -43.46 15.76
CA ASP A 302 -22.65 -44.59 16.21
C ASP A 302 -24.16 -44.30 16.25
N THR A 303 -24.62 -43.35 15.43
CA THR A 303 -26.05 -43.06 15.25
C THR A 303 -26.46 -43.16 13.78
N PRO A 304 -27.77 -43.32 13.47
CA PRO A 304 -28.27 -43.22 12.11
C PRO A 304 -27.99 -41.87 11.41
N TYR A 305 -27.59 -40.84 12.17
CA TYR A 305 -27.25 -39.51 11.67
C TYR A 305 -25.73 -39.29 11.51
N GLU A 306 -24.93 -40.34 11.65
CA GLU A 306 -23.47 -40.26 11.55
C GLU A 306 -23.04 -39.59 10.25
N THR A 307 -22.27 -38.50 10.37
CA THR A 307 -21.84 -37.69 9.23
C THR A 307 -20.34 -37.43 9.32
N ARG A 308 -19.62 -37.77 8.24
CA ARG A 308 -18.17 -37.61 8.12
C ARG A 308 -17.87 -36.61 7.01
N LEU A 309 -17.41 -35.43 7.38
CA LEU A 309 -16.93 -34.41 6.46
C LEU A 309 -15.40 -34.50 6.41
N GLY A 310 -14.84 -34.43 5.22
CA GLY A 310 -13.39 -34.44 5.02
C GLY A 310 -13.03 -33.54 3.86
N ILE A 311 -11.77 -33.14 3.81
CA ILE A 311 -11.27 -32.33 2.70
C ILE A 311 -10.94 -33.24 1.53
N LYS A 312 -11.46 -32.87 0.34
CA LYS A 312 -10.98 -33.46 -0.90
C LYS A 312 -9.55 -32.93 -1.12
N PRO A 313 -8.51 -33.79 -1.14
CA PRO A 313 -7.15 -33.33 -1.38
C PRO A 313 -7.10 -32.73 -2.77
N ASP A 314 -6.98 -31.41 -2.86
CA ASP A 314 -6.69 -30.76 -4.13
C ASP A 314 -5.21 -30.97 -4.44
N ALA A 315 -4.87 -31.19 -5.71
CA ALA A 315 -3.49 -31.52 -6.12
C ALA A 315 -2.49 -30.36 -5.91
N GLY A 316 -2.99 -29.20 -5.46
CA GLY A 316 -2.24 -27.96 -5.41
C GLY A 316 -2.10 -27.33 -6.81
N ALA A 317 -1.67 -26.08 -6.84
CA ALA A 317 -1.41 -25.36 -8.08
C ALA A 317 0.07 -24.97 -8.17
N ARG A 318 0.74 -25.32 -9.28
CA ARG A 318 2.09 -24.83 -9.53
C ARG A 318 2.05 -23.33 -9.87
N VAL A 319 2.58 -22.52 -8.96
CA VAL A 319 2.58 -21.04 -9.06
C VAL A 319 3.98 -20.47 -9.26
N LEU A 320 5.02 -21.28 -8.98
CA LEU A 320 6.41 -21.02 -9.37
C LEU A 320 6.96 -22.20 -10.16
N HIS A 321 7.84 -21.89 -11.10
CA HIS A 321 8.69 -22.88 -11.74
C HIS A 321 9.59 -23.56 -10.70
N SER A 322 9.83 -24.86 -10.86
CA SER A 322 10.64 -25.66 -9.91
C SER A 322 12.04 -25.08 -9.74
N GLU A 323 12.68 -24.70 -10.85
CA GLU A 323 14.00 -24.09 -10.86
C GLU A 323 14.05 -22.74 -10.11
N VAL A 324 12.95 -21.97 -10.13
CA VAL A 324 12.83 -20.71 -9.39
C VAL A 324 12.66 -20.98 -7.90
N ALA A 325 11.81 -21.95 -7.54
CA ALA A 325 11.61 -22.36 -6.14
C ALA A 325 12.91 -22.91 -5.53
N ALA A 326 13.60 -23.79 -6.24
CA ALA A 326 14.91 -24.31 -5.85
C ALA A 326 15.94 -23.18 -5.66
N ALA A 327 16.07 -22.27 -6.63
CA ALA A 327 17.00 -21.16 -6.54
C ALA A 327 16.70 -20.22 -5.35
N LEU A 328 15.42 -19.96 -5.05
CA LEU A 328 15.01 -19.17 -3.89
C LEU A 328 15.29 -19.91 -2.58
N ARG A 329 15.02 -21.22 -2.51
CA ARG A 329 15.32 -22.05 -1.33
C ARG A 329 16.82 -22.02 -0.99
N GLU A 330 17.69 -22.17 -2.00
CA GLU A 330 19.14 -22.02 -1.85
C GLU A 330 19.53 -20.62 -1.35
N ALA A 331 18.97 -19.57 -1.98
CA ALA A 331 19.29 -18.19 -1.61
C ALA A 331 18.77 -17.80 -0.20
N LEU A 332 17.68 -18.41 0.28
CA LEU A 332 17.17 -18.23 1.64
C LEU A 332 18.00 -19.01 2.67
N ALA A 333 18.54 -20.18 2.32
CA ALA A 333 19.46 -20.93 3.17
C ALA A 333 20.75 -20.13 3.44
N SER A 334 21.30 -19.45 2.42
CA SER A 334 22.53 -18.67 2.58
C SER A 334 22.40 -17.49 3.57
N VAL A 335 21.18 -16.95 3.75
CA VAL A 335 20.87 -15.93 4.77
C VAL A 335 21.11 -16.45 6.19
N VAL A 336 20.88 -17.75 6.41
CA VAL A 336 21.09 -18.44 7.69
C VAL A 336 22.52 -18.96 7.81
N GLU A 337 23.19 -19.30 6.70
CA GLU A 337 24.58 -19.78 6.75
C GLU A 337 25.60 -18.67 7.06
N GLY A 338 25.40 -17.48 6.49
CA GLY A 338 26.35 -16.37 6.61
C GLY A 338 25.73 -14.97 6.67
N GLY A 339 24.42 -14.85 6.46
CA GLY A 339 23.74 -13.56 6.38
C GLY A 339 23.15 -13.05 7.69
N THR A 340 22.08 -12.28 7.56
CA THR A 340 21.39 -11.62 8.69
C THR A 340 20.77 -12.58 9.71
N ALA A 341 20.55 -13.86 9.36
CA ALA A 341 19.98 -14.88 10.23
C ALA A 341 21.02 -15.90 10.76
N ARG A 342 22.33 -15.60 10.63
CA ARG A 342 23.43 -16.52 10.97
C ARG A 342 23.40 -17.16 12.36
N ARG A 343 22.67 -16.58 13.30
CA ARG A 343 22.56 -17.08 14.68
C ARG A 343 21.80 -18.41 14.79
N LEU A 344 21.01 -18.76 13.78
CA LEU A 344 20.26 -20.02 13.69
C LEU A 344 21.08 -21.19 13.13
N ARG A 345 22.27 -20.93 12.56
CA ARG A 345 23.12 -21.99 12.01
C ARG A 345 23.40 -23.06 13.07
N GLY A 346 23.14 -24.32 12.72
CA GLY A 346 23.35 -25.47 13.61
C GLY A 346 22.44 -25.51 14.83
N SER A 347 21.36 -24.72 14.89
CA SER A 347 20.45 -24.69 16.05
C SER A 347 19.41 -25.81 16.05
N PHE A 348 19.18 -26.44 14.90
CA PHE A 348 18.26 -27.56 14.72
C PHE A 348 19.03 -28.72 14.10
N LEU A 349 18.80 -29.93 14.59
CA LEU A 349 19.49 -31.14 14.13
C LEU A 349 18.50 -32.09 13.44
N GLN A 350 19.01 -33.02 12.66
CA GLN A 350 18.30 -34.17 12.14
C GLN A 350 18.41 -35.34 13.13
N THR A 351 17.70 -36.43 12.85
CA THR A 351 17.72 -37.65 13.69
C THR A 351 19.09 -38.32 13.74
N ASP A 352 19.91 -38.14 12.71
CA ASP A 352 21.29 -38.63 12.62
C ASP A 352 22.31 -37.68 13.29
N GLY A 353 21.86 -36.54 13.83
CA GLY A 353 22.70 -35.53 14.46
C GLY A 353 23.25 -34.47 13.50
N GLU A 354 23.03 -34.59 12.19
CA GLU A 354 23.48 -33.59 11.22
C GLU A 354 22.64 -32.31 11.31
N PRO A 355 23.18 -31.12 11.00
CA PRO A 355 22.41 -29.89 10.99
C PRO A 355 21.19 -29.99 10.06
N LEU A 356 20.02 -29.63 10.57
CA LEU A 356 18.83 -29.48 9.74
C LEU A 356 19.01 -28.30 8.80
N ARG A 357 18.60 -28.47 7.55
CA ARG A 357 18.63 -27.39 6.58
C ARG A 357 17.61 -26.31 6.95
N VAL A 358 18.09 -25.10 7.23
CA VAL A 358 17.26 -23.96 7.62
C VAL A 358 17.50 -22.81 6.66
N GLY A 359 16.43 -22.12 6.27
CA GLY A 359 16.51 -20.92 5.46
C GLY A 359 15.41 -19.95 5.82
N GLY A 360 15.59 -18.69 5.46
CA GLY A 360 14.59 -17.68 5.73
C GLY A 360 15.03 -16.27 5.39
N LYS A 361 14.13 -15.32 5.59
CA LYS A 361 14.40 -13.91 5.40
C LYS A 361 13.96 -13.09 6.60
N THR A 362 14.83 -12.15 6.95
CA THR A 362 14.64 -11.16 7.99
C THR A 362 14.00 -9.89 7.42
N GLY A 363 13.18 -9.21 8.22
CA GLY A 363 12.63 -7.90 7.92
C GLY A 363 12.56 -7.05 9.19
N THR A 364 12.85 -5.75 9.08
CA THR A 364 12.70 -4.77 10.17
C THR A 364 11.95 -3.57 9.61
N GLY A 365 10.88 -3.16 10.28
CA GLY A 365 10.08 -1.99 9.92
C GLY A 365 10.03 -0.97 11.04
N ASP A 366 10.21 0.30 10.69
CA ASP A 366 9.97 1.46 11.56
C ASP A 366 8.99 2.37 10.82
N ASN A 367 7.71 2.23 11.13
CA ASN A 367 6.64 2.91 10.42
C ASN A 367 6.35 4.24 11.11
N ARG A 368 6.47 5.34 10.36
CA ARG A 368 6.36 6.70 10.91
C ARG A 368 5.53 7.60 10.01
N ILE A 369 4.80 8.54 10.62
CA ILE A 369 4.24 9.70 9.92
C ILE A 369 5.26 10.82 9.97
N GLN A 370 5.78 11.20 8.80
CA GLN A 370 6.67 12.34 8.68
C GLN A 370 5.92 13.52 8.05
N THR A 371 6.01 14.68 8.68
CA THR A 371 5.57 15.95 8.10
C THR A 371 6.78 16.63 7.51
N ILE A 372 6.73 16.93 6.22
CA ILE A 372 7.85 17.52 5.48
C ILE A 372 7.42 18.91 5.01
N GLY A 373 8.23 19.92 5.34
CA GLY A 373 8.04 21.30 4.93
C GLY A 373 8.68 21.62 3.58
N ALA A 374 8.62 22.90 3.21
CA ALA A 374 9.25 23.39 1.99
C ALA A 374 10.74 22.99 1.92
N GLY A 375 11.20 22.63 0.71
CA GLY A 375 12.59 22.21 0.46
C GLY A 375 12.95 20.82 1.00
N GLY A 376 11.99 20.03 1.49
CA GLY A 376 12.25 18.68 2.01
C GLY A 376 12.67 18.65 3.49
N ARG A 377 12.52 19.77 4.21
CA ARG A 377 12.85 19.86 5.64
C ARG A 377 11.87 19.01 6.46
N LEU A 378 12.38 18.06 7.23
CA LEU A 378 11.56 17.30 8.18
C LEU A 378 11.08 18.24 9.31
N ILE A 379 9.76 18.39 9.44
CA ILE A 379 9.10 19.20 10.49
C ILE A 379 8.82 18.32 11.71
N SER A 380 8.24 17.14 11.50
CA SER A 380 7.91 16.20 12.58
C SER A 380 8.00 14.77 12.11
N SER A 381 8.25 13.84 13.03
CA SER A 381 8.38 12.41 12.75
C SER A 381 7.76 11.60 13.88
N LEU A 382 6.56 11.08 13.67
CA LEU A 382 5.77 10.38 14.67
C LEU A 382 5.81 8.88 14.42
N ALA A 383 6.31 8.08 15.38
CA ALA A 383 6.24 6.62 15.28
C ALA A 383 4.79 6.11 15.33
N LEU A 384 4.48 5.18 14.44
CA LEU A 384 3.21 4.45 14.40
C LEU A 384 3.35 3.05 14.97
N ASN A 385 4.40 2.35 14.60
CA ASN A 385 4.74 1.02 15.12
C ASN A 385 6.16 0.63 14.73
N ARG A 386 6.70 -0.34 15.46
CA ARG A 386 7.97 -1.01 15.13
C ARG A 386 7.73 -2.50 14.95
N THR A 387 8.32 -3.07 13.91
CA THR A 387 8.17 -4.48 13.57
C THR A 387 9.51 -5.14 13.31
N ALA A 388 9.62 -6.41 13.68
CA ALA A 388 10.71 -7.28 13.29
C ALA A 388 10.13 -8.64 12.95
N THR A 389 10.38 -9.12 11.74
CA THR A 389 9.83 -10.37 11.23
C THR A 389 10.96 -11.28 10.77
N PHE A 390 10.81 -12.57 11.04
CA PHE A 390 11.59 -13.62 10.41
C PHE A 390 10.63 -14.64 9.81
N VAL A 391 10.70 -14.81 8.49
CA VAL A 391 9.96 -15.81 7.74
C VAL A 391 10.93 -16.93 7.35
N PHE A 392 10.56 -18.19 7.54
CA PHE A 392 11.53 -19.28 7.52
C PHE A 392 10.95 -20.64 7.10
N PHE A 393 11.84 -21.56 6.78
CA PHE A 393 11.60 -22.99 6.72
C PHE A 393 12.62 -23.75 7.59
N LEU A 394 12.18 -24.89 8.14
CA LEU A 394 12.98 -25.83 8.93
C LEU A 394 12.87 -27.21 8.26
N GLY A 395 13.89 -27.58 7.49
CA GLY A 395 13.88 -28.82 6.73
C GLY A 395 12.84 -28.83 5.60
N PRO A 396 12.36 -30.01 5.19
CA PRO A 396 11.50 -30.16 4.02
C PRO A 396 10.01 -29.92 4.28
N ASN A 397 9.54 -29.94 5.53
CA ASN A 397 8.10 -30.00 5.83
C ASN A 397 7.60 -28.91 6.78
N HIS A 398 8.50 -28.11 7.36
CA HIS A 398 8.12 -27.09 8.34
C HIS A 398 8.50 -25.71 7.85
N PHE A 399 7.59 -24.76 8.01
CA PHE A 399 7.79 -23.37 7.66
C PHE A 399 6.89 -22.48 8.49
N GLY A 400 7.21 -21.20 8.54
CA GLY A 400 6.44 -20.28 9.34
C GLY A 400 7.00 -18.87 9.34
N THR A 401 6.45 -18.08 10.25
CA THR A 401 6.85 -16.70 10.47
C THR A 401 6.78 -16.37 11.94
N LEU A 402 7.69 -15.52 12.41
CA LEU A 402 7.68 -14.93 13.73
C LEU A 402 7.81 -13.42 13.60
N THR A 403 6.87 -12.70 14.20
CA THR A 403 6.83 -11.24 14.17
C THR A 403 6.79 -10.68 15.59
N ALA A 404 7.77 -9.84 15.93
CA ALA A 404 7.69 -8.94 17.07
C ALA A 404 7.05 -7.62 16.61
N TYR A 405 6.03 -7.16 17.32
CA TYR A 405 5.23 -5.99 16.96
C TYR A 405 5.00 -5.10 18.18
N VAL A 406 5.36 -3.83 18.07
CA VAL A 406 5.07 -2.81 19.08
C VAL A 406 4.19 -1.72 18.47
N PRO A 407 2.90 -1.61 18.87
CA PRO A 407 2.01 -0.58 18.36
C PRO A 407 2.20 0.77 19.02
N GLY A 408 1.79 1.82 18.32
CA GLY A 408 1.58 3.15 18.86
C GLY A 408 2.86 3.98 19.01
N ARG A 409 2.68 5.18 19.57
CA ARG A 409 3.76 6.17 19.72
C ARG A 409 4.89 5.69 20.64
N GLY A 410 4.57 4.82 21.60
CA GLY A 410 5.56 4.19 22.50
C GLY A 410 6.58 3.30 21.78
N ALA A 411 6.36 2.97 20.50
CA ALA A 411 7.32 2.23 19.69
C ALA A 411 8.69 2.92 19.57
N ASP A 412 8.75 4.26 19.73
CA ASP A 412 10.01 5.02 19.74
C ASP A 412 10.96 4.62 20.88
N SER A 413 10.42 4.09 21.98
CA SER A 413 11.22 3.63 23.12
C SER A 413 11.88 2.26 22.89
N PHE A 414 11.51 1.54 21.81
CA PHE A 414 11.99 0.19 21.56
C PHE A 414 13.08 0.16 20.49
N ARG A 415 14.20 -0.50 20.82
CA ARG A 415 15.31 -0.73 19.90
C ARG A 415 15.53 -2.23 19.71
N PHE A 416 14.86 -2.80 18.71
CA PHE A 416 15.12 -4.18 18.27
C PHE A 416 15.19 -4.28 16.74
N THR A 417 15.86 -5.31 16.26
CA THR A 417 15.95 -5.68 14.85
C THR A 417 15.36 -7.06 14.64
N SER A 418 15.35 -7.53 13.39
CA SER A 418 15.04 -8.92 13.02
C SER A 418 15.90 -9.98 13.73
N ALA A 419 16.98 -9.61 14.42
CA ALA A 419 17.72 -10.52 15.28
C ALA A 419 16.89 -11.07 16.46
N LEU A 420 15.85 -10.34 16.91
CA LEU A 420 14.98 -10.76 18.00
C LEU A 420 14.14 -12.00 17.62
N PRO A 421 13.31 -11.99 16.55
CA PRO A 421 12.59 -13.19 16.10
C PRO A 421 13.50 -14.39 15.83
N VAL A 422 14.68 -14.15 15.25
CA VAL A 422 15.70 -15.19 15.00
C VAL A 422 16.16 -15.85 16.30
N GLN A 423 16.40 -15.07 17.36
CA GLN A 423 16.78 -15.61 18.67
C GLN A 423 15.62 -16.32 19.38
N VAL A 424 14.41 -15.81 19.25
CA VAL A 424 13.21 -16.48 19.78
C VAL A 424 13.06 -17.86 19.13
N LEU A 425 13.16 -17.96 17.79
CA LEU A 425 13.10 -19.24 17.10
C LEU A 425 14.19 -20.21 17.56
N LYS A 426 15.42 -19.70 17.77
CA LYS A 426 16.51 -20.49 18.33
C LYS A 426 16.17 -21.03 19.72
N GLY A 427 15.64 -20.19 20.60
CA GLY A 427 15.22 -20.59 21.94
C GLY A 427 14.07 -21.60 21.95
N MET A 428 13.26 -21.63 20.89
CA MET A 428 12.19 -22.62 20.71
C MET A 428 12.71 -24.00 20.25
N ALA A 429 14.01 -24.16 19.97
CA ALA A 429 14.56 -25.43 19.48
C ALA A 429 14.17 -26.65 20.33
N PRO A 430 14.25 -26.64 21.68
CA PRO A 430 13.84 -27.80 22.49
C PRO A 430 12.38 -28.20 22.31
N ILE A 431 11.49 -27.25 22.02
CA ILE A 431 10.04 -27.49 21.85
C ILE A 431 9.74 -27.96 20.42
N LEU A 432 10.49 -27.48 19.43
CA LEU A 432 10.26 -27.80 18.02
C LEU A 432 10.95 -29.09 17.58
N GLN A 433 12.13 -29.40 18.14
CA GLN A 433 12.98 -30.52 17.73
C GLN A 433 12.25 -31.88 17.65
N PRO A 434 11.32 -32.24 18.55
CA PRO A 434 10.57 -33.49 18.45
C PRO A 434 9.69 -33.61 17.20
N TYR A 435 9.20 -32.49 16.65
CA TYR A 435 8.34 -32.45 15.47
C TYR A 435 9.15 -32.43 14.16
N LEU A 436 10.40 -31.99 14.21
CA LEU A 436 11.29 -31.89 13.05
C LEU A 436 11.90 -33.24 12.64
N GLN A 437 11.72 -34.29 13.45
CA GLN A 437 12.22 -35.64 13.17
C GLN A 437 11.42 -36.31 12.03
N ILE A 438 12.12 -37.01 11.15
CA ILE A 438 11.50 -37.74 10.03
C ILE A 438 10.56 -38.82 10.59
N GLY A 439 9.29 -38.79 10.17
CA GLY A 439 8.28 -39.74 10.63
C GLY A 439 7.56 -39.37 11.94
N ALA A 440 7.99 -38.32 12.65
CA ALA A 440 7.37 -37.85 13.89
C ALA A 440 6.30 -36.74 13.67
N GLN A 441 5.85 -36.55 12.43
CA GLN A 441 5.38 -35.28 11.84
C GLN A 441 4.22 -34.53 12.51
N THR A 442 3.64 -35.03 13.58
CA THR A 442 2.60 -34.32 14.31
C THR A 442 2.61 -34.59 15.81
N GLN A 443 3.25 -35.67 16.29
CA GLN A 443 2.92 -36.36 17.56
C GLN A 443 1.42 -36.67 17.78
N CYS A 444 0.50 -36.04 17.04
CA CYS A 444 -0.87 -36.42 16.83
C CYS A 444 -0.89 -37.72 16.02
N ARG A 445 -1.08 -38.84 16.68
CA ARG A 445 -1.44 -40.08 16.00
C ARG A 445 -2.85 -39.90 15.43
N PRO A 446 -3.05 -39.90 14.10
CA PRO A 446 -4.39 -40.00 13.56
C PRO A 446 -5.04 -41.30 14.07
N PRO A 447 -6.37 -41.39 14.18
CA PRO A 447 -7.05 -42.67 14.30
C PRO A 447 -6.56 -43.61 13.19
N ALA A 448 -6.49 -44.91 13.47
CA ALA A 448 -5.79 -45.91 12.64
C ALA A 448 -6.29 -46.03 11.18
N GLU A 449 -7.36 -45.34 10.78
CA GLU A 449 -7.83 -45.27 9.39
C GLU A 449 -8.24 -43.85 8.98
N PRO A 450 -7.85 -43.38 7.78
CA PRO A 450 -8.37 -42.14 7.21
C PRO A 450 -9.88 -42.27 6.99
N ILE A 451 -10.64 -41.32 7.57
CA ILE A 451 -12.10 -41.27 7.47
C ILE A 451 -12.48 -41.05 5.99
N LYS A 452 -12.94 -42.10 5.31
CA LYS A 452 -13.44 -42.00 3.94
C LYS A 452 -14.77 -41.23 3.94
N PRO A 453 -14.90 -40.12 3.18
CA PRO A 453 -16.16 -39.41 3.07
C PRO A 453 -17.22 -40.35 2.46
N THR A 454 -18.38 -40.43 3.10
CA THR A 454 -19.52 -41.21 2.60
C THR A 454 -20.47 -40.26 1.90
N LEU A 455 -20.71 -40.47 0.60
CA LEU A 455 -21.75 -39.73 -0.13
C LEU A 455 -23.12 -40.24 0.28
N THR A 456 -23.78 -39.58 1.23
CA THR A 456 -25.20 -39.80 1.54
C THR A 456 -26.08 -38.91 0.65
N ALA A 457 -26.20 -39.29 -0.63
CA ALA A 457 -27.26 -38.78 -1.50
C ALA A 457 -27.60 -39.78 -2.60
N GLY A 458 -28.21 -40.90 -2.23
CA GLY A 458 -29.12 -41.62 -3.12
C GLY A 458 -30.53 -41.17 -2.81
N MET A 459 -31.04 -40.15 -3.51
CA MET A 459 -32.49 -40.01 -3.65
C MET A 459 -32.96 -41.28 -4.37
N ALA A 460 -33.50 -42.23 -3.61
CA ALA A 460 -34.25 -43.32 -4.17
C ALA A 460 -35.40 -42.72 -4.98
N SER A 461 -35.34 -42.89 -6.30
CA SER A 461 -36.49 -42.72 -7.17
C SER A 461 -37.62 -43.58 -6.62
N ARG A 462 -38.64 -42.94 -6.05
CA ARG A 462 -39.91 -43.61 -5.77
C ARG A 462 -40.54 -43.95 -7.12
N SER A 463 -40.75 -45.24 -7.35
CA SER A 463 -41.60 -45.77 -8.41
C SER A 463 -43.07 -45.63 -8.02
#